data_AF-A0A392MLN0-F1
#
_entry.id   AF-A0A392MLN0-F1
#
_cell.length_a   1.000
_cell.length_b   1.000
_cell.length_c   1.000
_cell.angle_alpha   90.00
_cell.angle_beta   90.00
_cell.angle_gamma   90.00
#
_symmetry.space_group_name_H-M   'P 1'
#
loop_
_entity.id
_entity.type
_entity.pdbx_description
1 polymer ?
#
loop_
_entity_poly.entity_id
_entity_poly.type
_entity_poly.pdbx_seq_one_letter_code
_entity_poly.pdbx_strand_id
1 'polypeptide(L)'
;ITSFYDSQGNIKNDFNIKSSILNILIETGMTQSLPKILLPGPPEVLTVLLDGCIVGFIPSTEVEKVVAHLRELKVSSSAVIPNDLEVGYVPLSMGGQYPGLYLFTSASRFVRPVRNISIPSNGNENIELIGPFEQVFMEIQCPDGGDGGRKSPFPATHEEIHPTGMLSVVANLTPWSDHNQSPRNMYQCQMAKQTMAFSSQTIQLRADQKLYHLQTPQTPIVRTSAYTKYNIDEFPTGTNAIVAVLAYTGYDMEDAMILNKSSVERGMFHGQIYQVLISDTTD
;
A
#
# COMPACT_ATOMS: atom_id res chain seq x y z
N ILE A 1 1.17 -5.21 6.04
CA ILE A 1 0.21 -6.03 6.84
C ILE A 1 0.84 -6.21 8.21
N THR A 2 0.09 -5.98 9.28
CA THR A 2 0.61 -6.15 10.65
C THR A 2 0.90 -7.61 10.93
N SER A 3 1.97 -7.88 11.66
CA SER A 3 2.43 -9.23 11.98
C SER A 3 2.45 -9.44 13.49
N PHE A 4 2.46 -10.70 13.91
CA PHE A 4 2.70 -11.08 15.31
C PHE A 4 4.12 -10.74 15.78
N TYR A 5 5.02 -10.39 14.85
CA TYR A 5 6.39 -10.02 15.13
C TYR A 5 6.54 -8.49 15.18
N ASP A 6 7.42 -8.04 16.08
CA ASP A 6 7.90 -6.66 16.12
C ASP A 6 8.87 -6.37 14.96
N SER A 7 9.37 -5.14 14.89
CA SER A 7 10.35 -4.74 13.87
C SER A 7 11.69 -5.48 13.97
N GLN A 8 11.97 -6.15 15.09
CA GLN A 8 13.17 -6.94 15.34
C GLN A 8 12.96 -8.44 15.10
N GLY A 9 11.75 -8.85 14.74
CA GLY A 9 11.39 -10.26 14.51
C GLY A 9 11.03 -11.04 15.77
N ASN A 10 10.87 -10.39 16.93
CA ASN A 10 10.42 -11.04 18.16
C ASN A 10 8.89 -11.08 18.24
N ILE A 11 8.34 -12.07 18.92
CA ILE A 11 6.90 -12.16 19.16
C ILE A 11 6.46 -10.99 20.06
N LYS A 12 5.46 -10.25 19.61
CA LYS A 12 4.87 -9.15 20.39
C LYS A 12 4.23 -9.70 21.66
N ASN A 13 4.57 -9.10 22.79
CA ASN A 13 3.90 -9.40 24.05
C ASN A 13 2.62 -8.55 24.16
N ASP A 14 1.52 -9.11 23.64
CA ASP A 14 0.21 -8.45 23.59
C ASP A 14 -0.25 -7.95 24.96
N PHE A 15 0.04 -8.68 26.04
CA PHE A 15 -0.36 -8.28 27.39
C PHE A 15 0.32 -6.98 27.81
N ASN A 16 1.65 -6.90 27.67
CA ASN A 16 2.41 -5.71 28.03
C ASN A 16 2.00 -4.51 27.18
N ILE A 17 1.79 -4.71 25.87
CA ILE A 17 1.34 -3.66 24.95
C ILE A 17 -0.02 -3.10 25.40
N LYS A 18 -0.98 -3.99 25.69
CA LYS A 18 -2.32 -3.57 26.13
C LYS A 18 -2.28 -2.84 27.47
N SER A 19 -1.47 -3.32 28.42
CA SER A 19 -1.26 -2.65 29.71
C SER A 19 -0.64 -1.26 29.56
N SER A 20 0.37 -1.11 28.69
CA SER A 20 0.98 0.20 28.41
C SER A 20 -0.01 1.18 27.79
N ILE A 21 -0.80 0.73 26.80
CA ILE A 21 -1.84 1.56 26.17
C ILE A 21 -2.89 1.99 27.20
N LEU A 22 -3.33 1.07 28.07
CA LEU A 22 -4.27 1.38 29.14
C LEU A 22 -3.73 2.45 30.09
N ASN A 23 -2.48 2.33 30.53
CA ASN A 23 -1.86 3.31 31.43
C ASN A 23 -1.82 4.70 30.80
N ILE A 24 -1.43 4.81 29.53
CA ILE A 24 -1.41 6.09 28.79
C ILE A 24 -2.82 6.66 28.66
N LEU A 25 -3.81 5.84 28.34
CA LEU A 25 -5.20 6.31 28.25
C LEU A 25 -5.69 6.86 29.60
N ILE A 26 -5.33 6.23 30.72
CA ILE A 26 -5.70 6.71 32.06
C ILE A 26 -4.99 8.03 32.38
N GLU A 27 -3.70 8.14 32.08
CA GLU A 27 -2.91 9.38 32.28
C GLU A 27 -3.46 10.55 31.47
N THR A 28 -3.99 10.27 30.28
CA THR A 28 -4.57 11.27 29.38
C THR A 28 -6.04 11.60 29.67
N GLY A 29 -6.60 11.06 30.76
CA GLY A 29 -7.94 11.42 31.26
C GLY A 29 -9.06 10.43 30.93
N MET A 30 -8.75 9.21 30.50
CA MET A 30 -9.75 8.14 30.36
C MET A 30 -10.23 7.66 31.73
N THR A 31 -11.55 7.59 31.89
CA THR A 31 -12.17 6.89 33.02
C THR A 31 -12.27 5.40 32.72
N GLN A 32 -11.72 4.55 33.59
CA GLN A 32 -11.78 3.11 33.43
C GLN A 32 -13.23 2.60 33.44
N SER A 33 -13.50 1.52 32.70
CA SER A 33 -14.81 0.85 32.71
C SER A 33 -15.14 0.15 34.04
N LEU A 34 -14.12 -0.05 34.89
CA LEU A 34 -14.22 -0.61 36.23
C LEU A 34 -13.87 0.48 37.26
N PRO A 35 -14.70 0.69 38.32
CA PRO A 35 -15.98 0.05 38.63
C PRO A 35 -17.09 0.45 37.63
N LYS A 36 -18.12 -0.40 37.47
CA LYS A 36 -19.26 -0.17 36.56
C LYS A 36 -20.09 1.04 37.02
N ILE A 37 -19.65 2.24 36.67
CA ILE A 37 -20.38 3.47 36.88
C ILE A 37 -21.27 3.69 35.65
N LEU A 38 -22.54 4.02 35.88
CA LEU A 38 -23.46 4.35 34.80
C LEU A 38 -23.09 5.73 34.28
N LEU A 39 -22.38 5.75 33.16
CA LEU A 39 -21.98 6.97 32.49
C LEU A 39 -23.02 7.37 31.43
N PRO A 40 -23.17 8.67 31.15
CA PRO A 40 -23.99 9.14 30.05
C PRO A 40 -23.50 8.55 28.72
N GLY A 41 -24.36 8.46 27.71
CA GLY A 41 -23.94 8.05 26.36
C GLY A 41 -23.34 9.23 25.57
N PRO A 42 -22.99 9.00 24.29
CA PRO A 42 -22.73 10.10 23.37
C PRO A 42 -23.94 11.07 23.37
N PRO A 43 -23.72 12.40 23.41
CA PRO A 43 -22.49 13.12 23.05
C PRO A 43 -21.54 13.47 24.20
N GLU A 44 -21.87 13.20 25.46
CA GLU A 44 -21.09 13.65 26.62
C GLU A 44 -19.77 12.89 26.78
N VAL A 45 -19.83 11.56 26.64
CA VAL A 45 -18.66 10.70 26.66
C VAL A 45 -18.65 9.74 25.49
N LEU A 46 -17.45 9.40 25.05
CA LEU A 46 -17.17 8.45 23.99
C LEU A 46 -16.61 7.17 24.57
N THR A 47 -17.00 6.03 24.00
CA THR A 47 -16.51 4.72 24.43
C THR A 47 -15.14 4.47 23.81
N VAL A 48 -14.20 3.97 24.61
CA VAL A 48 -12.88 3.53 24.16
C VAL A 48 -12.86 2.02 24.09
N LEU A 49 -12.51 1.48 22.93
CA LEU A 49 -12.36 0.05 22.69
C LEU A 49 -10.90 -0.28 22.37
N LEU A 50 -10.38 -1.35 22.96
CA LEU A 50 -9.09 -1.93 22.64
C LEU A 50 -9.29 -3.37 22.17
N ASP A 51 -9.02 -3.64 20.90
CA ASP A 51 -9.25 -4.93 20.23
C ASP A 51 -10.67 -5.50 20.47
N GLY A 52 -11.69 -4.63 20.43
CA GLY A 52 -13.10 -5.00 20.64
C GLY A 52 -13.55 -5.09 22.09
N CYS A 53 -12.65 -4.92 23.07
CA CYS A 53 -12.99 -4.84 24.48
C CYS A 53 -13.20 -3.39 24.93
N ILE A 54 -14.28 -3.10 25.64
CA ILE A 54 -14.53 -1.77 26.22
C ILE A 54 -13.58 -1.56 27.41
N VAL A 55 -12.66 -0.59 27.27
CA VAL A 55 -11.66 -0.29 28.29
C VAL A 55 -12.03 0.90 29.17
N GLY A 56 -12.81 1.83 28.65
CA GLY A 56 -13.18 3.03 29.39
C GLY A 56 -13.96 4.03 28.56
N PHE A 57 -14.11 5.24 29.12
CA PHE A 57 -14.84 6.34 28.52
C PHE A 57 -14.02 7.63 28.61
N ILE A 58 -14.05 8.42 27.54
CA ILE A 58 -13.35 9.70 27.42
C ILE A 58 -14.38 10.80 27.12
N PRO A 59 -14.32 11.97 27.78
CA PRO A 59 -15.15 13.12 27.43
C PRO A 59 -14.93 13.56 25.98
N SER A 60 -16.01 13.89 25.26
CA SER A 60 -15.92 14.30 23.85
C SER A 60 -15.05 15.55 23.61
N THR A 61 -14.83 16.38 24.63
CA THR A 61 -13.98 17.58 24.56
C THR A 61 -12.47 17.28 24.58
N GLU A 62 -12.06 16.15 25.17
CA GLU A 62 -10.64 15.81 25.35
C GLU A 62 -10.15 14.76 24.35
N VAL A 63 -11.06 14.01 23.71
CA VAL A 63 -10.71 12.89 22.83
C VAL A 63 -9.73 13.26 21.71
N GLU A 64 -9.87 14.43 21.10
CA GLU A 64 -8.99 14.87 20.01
C GLU A 64 -7.56 15.09 20.49
N LYS A 65 -7.39 15.61 21.71
CA LYS A 65 -6.06 15.77 22.33
C LYS A 65 -5.44 14.41 22.65
N VAL A 66 -6.26 13.46 23.14
CA VAL A 66 -5.80 12.09 23.41
C VAL A 66 -5.35 11.41 22.11
N VAL A 67 -6.12 11.55 21.02
CA VAL A 67 -5.77 10.98 19.72
C VAL A 67 -4.47 11.59 19.17
N ALA A 68 -4.32 12.91 19.25
CA ALA A 68 -3.08 13.58 18.83
C ALA A 68 -1.87 13.10 19.63
N HIS A 69 -2.02 12.95 20.96
CA HIS A 69 -0.96 12.44 21.82
C HIS A 69 -0.59 10.99 21.52
N LEU A 70 -1.57 10.11 21.27
CA LEU A 70 -1.31 8.72 20.87
C LEU A 70 -0.54 8.64 19.54
N ARG A 71 -0.89 9.48 18.57
CA ARG A 71 -0.17 9.55 17.28
C ARG A 71 1.25 10.09 17.44
N GLU A 72 1.44 11.10 18.28
CA GLU A 72 2.77 11.60 18.62
C GLU A 72 3.64 10.50 19.24
N LEU A 73 3.09 9.74 20.19
CA LEU A 73 3.79 8.61 20.80
C LEU A 73 4.11 7.50 19.79
N LYS A 74 3.22 7.19 18.83
CA LYS A 74 3.48 6.22 17.75
C LYS A 74 4.66 6.61 16.86
N VAL A 75 4.81 7.90 16.57
CA VAL A 75 5.89 8.43 15.72
C VAL A 75 7.18 8.58 16.52
N SER A 76 7.08 8.89 17.81
CA SER A 76 8.23 8.96 18.70
C SER A 76 8.93 7.61 18.80
N SER A 77 10.27 7.59 18.82
CA SER A 77 11.05 6.34 18.96
C SER A 77 10.95 5.70 20.36
N SER A 78 10.04 6.19 21.22
CA SER A 78 9.81 5.64 22.54
C SER A 78 8.94 4.40 22.42
N ALA A 79 9.52 3.22 22.71
CA ALA A 79 8.92 1.90 22.50
C ALA A 79 7.69 1.57 23.38
N VAL A 80 7.02 2.57 23.96
CA VAL A 80 5.88 2.38 24.87
C VAL A 80 4.63 1.94 24.10
N ILE A 81 4.45 2.44 22.88
CA ILE A 81 3.34 2.09 21.98
C ILE A 81 3.91 1.47 20.69
N PRO A 82 3.31 0.39 20.17
CA PRO A 82 3.74 -0.16 18.90
C PRO A 82 3.40 0.78 17.73
N ASN A 83 4.34 0.97 16.81
CA ASN A 83 4.18 1.85 15.64
C ASN A 83 3.01 1.44 14.73
N ASP A 84 2.56 0.19 14.80
CA ASP A 84 1.44 -0.35 14.01
C ASP A 84 0.10 -0.39 14.76
N LEU A 85 0.00 0.33 15.89
CA LEU A 85 -1.29 0.63 16.53
C LEU A 85 -2.16 1.44 15.58
N GLU A 86 -3.35 0.94 15.27
CA GLU A 86 -4.35 1.71 14.52
C GLU A 86 -5.21 2.52 15.49
N VAL A 87 -5.30 3.84 15.25
CA VAL A 87 -5.99 4.79 16.12
C VAL A 87 -7.25 5.29 15.41
N GLY A 88 -8.32 4.49 15.49
CA GLY A 88 -9.60 4.74 14.85
C GLY A 88 -10.49 5.68 15.66
N TYR A 89 -10.37 6.99 15.46
CA TYR A 89 -11.29 7.96 16.05
C TYR A 89 -12.49 8.22 15.13
N VAL A 90 -13.70 7.95 15.64
CA VAL A 90 -14.96 8.27 14.95
C VAL A 90 -15.60 9.50 15.62
N PRO A 91 -15.64 10.66 14.94
CA PRO A 91 -16.20 11.88 15.49
C PRO A 91 -17.72 11.82 15.62
N LEU A 92 -18.27 12.68 16.49
CA LEU A 92 -19.71 12.85 16.64
C LEU A 92 -20.32 13.37 15.35
N SER A 93 -21.32 12.66 14.83
CA SER A 93 -22.06 13.05 13.63
C SER A 93 -23.53 12.67 13.75
N MET A 94 -24.40 13.47 13.14
CA MET A 94 -25.84 13.20 13.11
C MET A 94 -26.15 12.14 12.05
N GLY A 95 -26.56 10.94 12.49
CA GLY A 95 -26.92 9.83 11.60
C GLY A 95 -25.72 9.15 10.91
N GLY A 96 -24.50 9.40 11.39
CA GLY A 96 -23.29 8.73 10.90
C GLY A 96 -22.94 7.46 11.67
N GLN A 97 -21.68 7.05 11.58
CA GLN A 97 -21.16 5.89 12.29
C GLN A 97 -21.14 6.12 13.81
N TYR A 98 -21.30 5.04 14.59
CA TYR A 98 -21.31 5.14 16.05
C TYR A 98 -19.97 5.71 16.57
N PRO A 99 -20.01 6.85 17.29
CA PRO A 99 -18.82 7.59 17.68
C PRO A 99 -18.04 6.86 18.79
N GLY A 100 -16.73 7.01 18.79
CA GLY A 100 -15.88 6.29 19.73
C GLY A 100 -14.41 6.33 19.34
N LEU A 101 -13.57 5.85 20.26
CA LEU A 101 -12.14 5.62 20.02
C LEU A 101 -11.89 4.12 19.94
N TYR A 102 -11.58 3.63 18.74
CA TYR A 102 -11.33 2.22 18.46
C TYR A 102 -9.84 2.01 18.23
N LEU A 103 -9.20 1.26 19.13
CA LEU A 103 -7.77 0.95 19.08
C LEU A 103 -7.58 -0.52 18.71
N PHE A 104 -6.71 -0.78 17.74
CA PHE A 104 -6.40 -2.14 17.29
C PHE A 104 -4.91 -2.43 17.33
N THR A 105 -4.54 -3.50 18.04
CA THR A 105 -3.16 -4.00 18.13
C THR A 105 -2.97 -5.37 17.45
N SER A 106 -4.07 -6.06 17.15
CA SER A 106 -4.08 -7.38 16.52
C SER A 106 -3.26 -7.49 15.21
N ALA A 107 -2.80 -8.71 14.90
CA ALA A 107 -2.15 -9.03 13.63
C ALA A 107 -3.16 -9.12 12.47
N SER A 108 -2.66 -9.20 11.23
CA SER A 108 -3.46 -9.35 9.99
C SER A 108 -4.25 -8.10 9.57
N ARG A 109 -3.85 -6.91 10.02
CA ARG A 109 -4.45 -5.64 9.58
C ARG A 109 -3.68 -5.05 8.41
N PHE A 110 -4.39 -4.36 7.52
CA PHE A 110 -3.74 -3.54 6.51
C PHE A 110 -3.20 -2.27 7.17
N VAL A 111 -1.93 -1.99 6.90
CA VAL A 111 -1.27 -0.75 7.34
C VAL A 111 -0.45 -0.22 6.18
N ARG A 112 -0.42 1.10 6.04
CA ARG A 112 0.38 1.82 5.05
C ARG A 112 1.10 3.00 5.70
N PRO A 113 2.31 3.35 5.24
CA PRO A 113 3.05 4.49 5.76
C PRO A 113 2.57 5.80 5.15
N VAL A 114 2.38 6.82 5.99
CA VAL A 114 2.12 8.21 5.62
C VAL A 114 3.00 9.14 6.47
N ARG A 115 3.25 10.35 6.00
CA ARG A 115 3.97 11.36 6.77
C ARG A 115 3.00 12.13 7.65
N ASN A 116 3.27 12.22 8.95
CA ASN A 116 2.52 13.07 9.85
C ASN A 116 3.13 14.49 9.86
N ILE A 117 2.33 15.49 9.43
CA ILE A 117 2.76 16.90 9.31
C ILE A 117 2.35 17.74 10.52
N SER A 118 1.49 17.21 11.40
CA SER A 118 1.05 17.90 12.61
C SER A 118 2.14 17.96 13.70
N ILE A 119 3.13 17.07 13.63
CA ILE A 119 4.23 16.97 14.59
C ILE A 119 5.45 17.74 14.03
N PRO A 120 6.09 18.64 14.81
CA PRO A 120 7.28 19.37 14.36
C PRO A 120 8.42 18.39 14.05
N SER A 121 9.00 18.53 12.86
CA SER A 121 10.05 17.65 12.35
C SER A 121 11.41 18.00 12.94
N ASN A 122 11.81 17.31 14.01
CA ASN A 122 13.17 17.36 14.58
C ASN A 122 14.19 16.54 13.75
N GLY A 123 14.12 16.63 12.42
CA GLY A 123 15.01 15.90 11.49
C GLY A 123 14.58 14.46 11.14
N ASN A 124 13.49 13.94 11.72
CA ASN A 124 12.88 12.67 11.30
C ASN A 124 11.76 12.92 10.29
N GLU A 125 11.58 12.00 9.34
CA GLU A 125 10.51 12.06 8.33
C GLU A 125 9.09 11.82 8.89
N ASN A 126 8.96 11.69 10.22
CA ASN A 126 7.70 11.49 10.95
C ASN A 126 6.73 10.51 10.27
N ILE A 127 7.25 9.33 9.91
CA ILE A 127 6.46 8.30 9.21
C ILE A 127 5.56 7.59 10.22
N GLU A 128 4.26 7.67 10.00
CA GLU A 128 3.23 6.99 10.76
C GLU A 128 2.62 5.86 9.93
N LEU A 129 2.41 4.69 10.53
CA LEU A 129 1.62 3.62 9.93
C LEU A 129 0.15 3.84 10.25
N ILE A 130 -0.67 3.91 9.20
CA ILE A 130 -2.11 4.05 9.32
C ILE A 130 -2.86 2.85 8.74
N GLY A 131 -3.98 2.50 9.37
CA GLY A 131 -4.92 1.49 8.89
C GLY A 131 -6.08 2.06 8.08
N PRO A 132 -6.85 1.19 7.40
CA PRO A 132 -7.98 1.60 6.58
C PRO A 132 -9.16 2.15 7.40
N PHE A 133 -9.32 1.74 8.67
CA PHE A 133 -10.44 2.19 9.48
C PHE A 133 -10.26 3.66 9.90
N GLU A 134 -9.06 4.02 10.36
CA GLU A 134 -8.75 5.41 10.71
C GLU A 134 -8.71 6.33 9.50
N GLN A 135 -8.27 5.83 8.33
CA GLN A 135 -8.14 6.62 7.11
C GLN A 135 -9.47 7.28 6.66
N VAL A 136 -10.63 6.71 7.00
CA VAL A 136 -11.95 7.27 6.64
C VAL A 136 -12.20 8.63 7.29
N PHE A 137 -11.66 8.85 8.49
CA PHE A 137 -11.86 10.06 9.28
C PHE A 137 -10.64 10.99 9.27
N MET A 138 -9.65 10.70 8.42
CA MET A 138 -8.40 11.45 8.33
C MET A 138 -8.30 12.21 7.01
N GLU A 139 -7.74 13.41 7.10
CA GLU A 139 -7.39 14.23 5.95
C GLU A 139 -5.90 14.08 5.63
N ILE A 140 -5.62 13.42 4.51
CA ILE A 140 -4.27 13.10 4.03
C ILE A 140 -4.05 13.81 2.69
N GLN A 141 -3.08 14.72 2.61
CA GLN A 141 -2.78 15.45 1.39
C GLN A 141 -1.87 14.65 0.45
N CYS A 142 -2.04 14.86 -0.85
CA CYS A 142 -1.06 14.41 -1.83
C CYS A 142 0.07 15.45 -1.95
N PRO A 143 1.33 15.05 -2.19
CA PRO A 143 2.46 15.95 -2.40
C PRO A 143 2.50 16.52 -3.83
N ASP A 144 1.39 16.50 -4.56
CA ASP A 144 1.28 16.97 -5.96
C ASP A 144 1.16 18.50 -6.06
N GLY A 145 1.16 19.21 -4.93
CA GLY A 145 1.10 20.67 -4.85
C GLY A 145 -0.26 21.25 -5.25
N GLY A 146 -1.26 20.40 -5.48
CA GLY A 146 -2.63 20.81 -5.73
C GLY A 146 -3.50 20.59 -4.50
N ASP A 147 -4.61 21.34 -4.40
CA ASP A 147 -5.59 21.13 -3.34
C ASP A 147 -6.45 19.87 -3.56
N GLY A 148 -6.19 19.07 -4.60
CA GLY A 148 -6.88 17.79 -4.85
C GLY A 148 -8.41 17.88 -4.97
N GLY A 149 -8.96 19.08 -5.16
CA GLY A 149 -10.42 19.32 -5.10
C GLY A 149 -10.99 19.40 -3.68
N ARG A 150 -10.16 19.67 -2.66
CA ARG A 150 -10.56 19.86 -1.27
C ARG A 150 -11.67 20.88 -1.15
N LYS A 151 -12.73 20.47 -0.45
CA LYS A 151 -13.81 21.34 0.01
C LYS A 151 -13.93 21.37 1.53
N SER A 152 -13.11 20.59 2.23
CA SER A 152 -13.14 20.53 3.70
C SER A 152 -12.44 21.77 4.28
N PRO A 153 -13.03 22.40 5.32
CA PRO A 153 -12.42 23.54 6.00
C PRO A 153 -11.27 23.12 6.93
N PHE A 154 -11.05 21.82 7.14
CA PHE A 154 -10.05 21.30 8.07
C PHE A 154 -8.69 21.11 7.38
N PRO A 155 -7.59 21.53 8.02
CA PRO A 155 -6.25 21.35 7.47
C PRO A 155 -5.88 19.87 7.41
N ALA A 156 -5.03 19.52 6.45
CA ALA A 156 -4.40 18.21 6.39
C ALA A 156 -3.62 17.94 7.67
N THR A 157 -3.75 16.73 8.22
CA THR A 157 -2.92 16.29 9.35
C THR A 157 -1.76 15.42 8.90
N HIS A 158 -1.89 14.81 7.71
CA HIS A 158 -0.93 13.89 7.13
C HIS A 158 -0.71 14.20 5.65
N GLU A 159 0.38 13.67 5.11
CA GLU A 159 0.81 13.77 3.72
C GLU A 159 1.24 12.40 3.19
N GLU A 160 0.93 12.11 1.93
CA GLU A 160 1.45 10.93 1.23
C GLU A 160 2.95 11.05 0.97
N ILE A 161 3.70 9.98 1.25
CA ILE A 161 5.16 9.96 1.01
C ILE A 161 5.49 10.13 -0.48
N HIS A 162 4.71 9.44 -1.33
CA HIS A 162 4.83 9.54 -2.78
C HIS A 162 3.47 9.17 -3.42
N PRO A 163 3.00 9.90 -4.44
CA PRO A 163 1.67 9.68 -5.02
C PRO A 163 1.51 8.29 -5.65
N THR A 164 2.61 7.68 -6.12
CA THR A 164 2.55 6.32 -6.68
C THR A 164 2.45 5.21 -5.62
N GLY A 165 2.45 5.55 -4.32
CA GLY A 165 2.28 4.58 -3.24
C GLY A 165 0.93 3.86 -3.26
N MET A 166 -0.09 4.45 -3.88
CA MET A 166 -1.41 3.80 -4.07
C MET A 166 -1.43 2.76 -5.19
N LEU A 167 -0.45 2.78 -6.11
CA LEU A 167 -0.44 1.94 -7.30
C LEU A 167 0.22 0.58 -7.01
N SER A 168 -0.30 -0.47 -7.66
CA SER A 168 0.35 -1.79 -7.64
C SER A 168 1.73 -1.76 -8.32
N VAL A 169 2.56 -2.78 -8.05
CA VAL A 169 3.87 -2.94 -8.70
C VAL A 169 3.75 -2.81 -10.22
N VAL A 170 2.85 -3.57 -10.85
CA VAL A 170 2.69 -3.60 -12.31
C VAL A 170 2.15 -2.26 -12.84
N ALA A 171 1.20 -1.64 -12.14
CA ALA A 171 0.66 -0.34 -12.54
C ALA A 171 1.74 0.75 -12.54
N ASN A 172 2.65 0.72 -11.55
CA ASN A 172 3.74 1.68 -11.40
C ASN A 172 4.86 1.52 -12.46
N LEU A 173 4.84 0.44 -13.26
CA LEU A 173 5.74 0.25 -14.39
C LEU A 173 5.23 0.90 -15.68
N THR A 174 3.97 1.33 -15.73
CA THR A 174 3.40 1.96 -16.92
C THR A 174 3.88 3.42 -17.01
N PRO A 175 4.64 3.80 -18.05
CA PRO A 175 5.12 5.18 -18.18
C PRO A 175 3.95 6.13 -18.46
N TRP A 176 3.97 7.29 -17.81
CA TRP A 176 2.95 8.36 -17.95
C TRP A 176 1.50 7.84 -17.92
N SER A 177 1.20 6.96 -16.96
CA SER A 177 -0.13 6.37 -16.81
C SER A 177 -1.24 7.40 -16.58
N ASP A 178 -0.88 8.58 -16.08
CA ASP A 178 -1.74 9.76 -15.88
C ASP A 178 -2.22 10.40 -17.20
N HIS A 179 -1.51 10.18 -18.31
CA HIS A 179 -1.88 10.68 -19.64
C HIS A 179 -2.74 9.67 -20.42
N ASN A 180 -2.98 8.48 -19.84
CA ASN A 180 -3.77 7.42 -20.45
C ASN A 180 -5.17 7.37 -19.84
N GLN A 181 -6.16 7.00 -20.65
CA GLN A 181 -7.48 6.68 -20.12
C GLN A 181 -7.39 5.46 -19.19
N SER A 182 -8.06 5.52 -18.03
CA SER A 182 -8.00 4.47 -16.99
C SER A 182 -8.15 3.02 -17.49
N PRO A 183 -9.09 2.68 -18.41
CA PRO A 183 -9.21 1.32 -18.93
C PRO A 183 -7.94 0.81 -19.64
N ARG A 184 -7.15 1.69 -20.28
CA ARG A 184 -5.90 1.32 -20.95
C ARG A 184 -4.83 0.89 -19.96
N ASN A 185 -4.73 1.57 -18.82
CA ASN A 185 -3.81 1.19 -17.74
C ASN A 185 -4.19 -0.17 -17.13
N MET A 186 -5.49 -0.43 -16.98
CA MET A 186 -5.99 -1.72 -16.51
C MET A 186 -5.64 -2.85 -17.48
N TYR A 187 -5.87 -2.64 -18.79
CA TYR A 187 -5.48 -3.61 -19.81
C TYR A 187 -3.97 -3.85 -19.85
N GLN A 188 -3.15 -2.80 -19.75
CA GLN A 188 -1.71 -2.93 -19.69
C GLN A 188 -1.26 -3.83 -18.53
N CYS A 189 -1.88 -3.70 -17.35
CA CYS A 189 -1.57 -4.56 -16.21
C CYS A 189 -1.90 -6.05 -16.49
N GLN A 190 -2.97 -6.31 -17.23
CA GLN A 190 -3.34 -7.68 -17.62
C GLN A 190 -2.36 -8.24 -18.67
N MET A 191 -2.04 -7.46 -19.70
CA MET A 191 -1.14 -7.86 -20.78
C MET A 191 0.29 -8.07 -20.27
N ALA A 192 0.77 -7.20 -19.37
CA ALA A 192 2.09 -7.33 -18.75
C ALA A 192 2.25 -8.65 -17.98
N LYS A 193 1.17 -9.18 -17.38
CA LYS A 193 1.20 -10.49 -16.70
C LYS A 193 1.22 -11.68 -17.66
N GLN A 194 0.93 -11.47 -18.94
CA GLN A 194 0.88 -12.51 -19.98
C GLN A 194 2.06 -12.43 -20.96
N THR A 195 2.87 -11.37 -20.89
CA THR A 195 4.01 -11.19 -21.81
C THR A 195 5.02 -12.32 -21.68
N MET A 196 5.61 -12.70 -22.81
CA MET A 196 6.80 -13.56 -22.80
C MET A 196 8.00 -12.70 -22.41
N ALA A 197 8.49 -12.89 -21.19
CA ALA A 197 9.62 -12.17 -20.62
C ALA A 197 10.87 -13.05 -20.51
N PHE A 198 11.95 -12.47 -20.00
CA PHE A 198 13.07 -13.24 -19.47
C PHE A 198 12.63 -13.97 -18.20
N SER A 199 12.48 -15.29 -18.30
CA SER A 199 11.80 -16.11 -17.28
C SER A 199 12.64 -16.40 -16.03
N SER A 200 13.86 -16.87 -16.20
CA SER A 200 14.75 -17.24 -15.09
C SER A 200 16.19 -17.37 -15.55
N GLN A 201 17.13 -16.95 -14.72
CA GLN A 201 18.57 -17.13 -14.95
C GLN A 201 19.00 -18.59 -14.80
N THR A 202 18.29 -19.38 -13.97
CA THR A 202 18.62 -20.78 -13.66
C THR A 202 17.71 -21.77 -14.39
N ILE A 203 17.29 -21.43 -15.61
CA ILE A 203 16.36 -22.24 -16.40
C ILE A 203 16.82 -23.70 -16.59
N GLN A 204 18.13 -23.92 -16.71
CA GLN A 204 18.73 -25.26 -16.87
C GLN A 204 18.60 -26.16 -15.63
N LEU A 205 18.37 -25.56 -14.46
CA LEU A 205 18.26 -26.26 -13.17
C LEU A 205 16.80 -26.41 -12.71
N ARG A 206 15.83 -26.04 -13.55
CA ARG A 206 14.40 -26.07 -13.22
C ARG A 206 13.66 -27.06 -14.10
N ALA A 207 12.71 -27.76 -13.48
CA ALA A 207 11.83 -28.72 -14.14
C ALA A 207 10.38 -28.21 -14.15
N ASP A 208 10.18 -26.94 -14.57
CA ASP A 208 8.83 -26.38 -14.69
C ASP A 208 8.07 -27.03 -15.86
N GLN A 209 6.76 -27.24 -15.70
CA GLN A 209 5.94 -27.90 -16.73
C GLN A 209 5.95 -27.17 -18.07
N LYS A 210 5.78 -25.84 -18.05
CA LYS A 210 5.82 -24.99 -19.25
C LYS A 210 6.41 -23.64 -18.90
N LEU A 211 7.39 -23.19 -19.68
CA LEU A 211 8.04 -21.92 -19.47
C LEU A 211 8.27 -21.22 -20.81
N TYR A 212 7.95 -19.92 -20.86
CA TYR A 212 8.12 -19.07 -22.03
C TYR A 212 9.31 -18.13 -21.81
N HIS A 213 10.22 -18.06 -22.77
CA HIS A 213 11.47 -17.33 -22.61
C HIS A 213 11.76 -16.46 -23.83
N LEU A 214 11.86 -15.14 -23.63
CA LEU A 214 12.30 -14.21 -24.66
C LEU A 214 13.83 -14.24 -24.77
N GLN A 215 14.38 -14.46 -25.97
CA GLN A 215 15.83 -14.64 -26.15
C GLN A 215 16.64 -13.35 -26.02
N THR A 216 16.15 -12.25 -26.61
CA THR A 216 16.89 -10.98 -26.69
C THR A 216 16.08 -9.84 -26.07
N PRO A 217 15.80 -9.90 -24.75
CA PRO A 217 15.13 -8.84 -24.06
C PRO A 217 16.06 -7.62 -23.90
N GLN A 218 15.48 -6.43 -23.75
CA GLN A 218 16.20 -5.18 -23.57
C GLN A 218 15.55 -4.35 -22.45
N THR A 219 16.38 -3.59 -21.74
CA THR A 219 15.89 -2.53 -20.85
C THR A 219 15.13 -1.47 -21.64
N PRO A 220 13.93 -1.04 -21.17
CA PRO A 220 13.20 0.03 -21.83
C PRO A 220 13.95 1.36 -21.72
N ILE A 221 13.97 2.13 -22.81
CA ILE A 221 14.60 3.46 -22.83
C ILE A 221 13.86 4.43 -21.89
N VAL A 222 12.53 4.37 -21.90
CA VAL A 222 11.66 5.13 -20.99
C VAL A 222 11.31 4.26 -19.80
N ARG A 223 11.69 4.68 -18.60
CA ARG A 223 11.48 3.93 -17.35
C ARG A 223 10.94 4.80 -16.23
N THR A 224 10.12 4.21 -15.38
CA THR A 224 9.65 4.84 -14.14
C THR A 224 10.69 4.66 -13.03
N SER A 225 10.65 5.49 -11.99
CA SER A 225 11.51 5.31 -10.81
C SER A 225 11.28 3.94 -10.13
N ALA A 226 10.06 3.42 -10.20
CA ALA A 226 9.69 2.10 -9.70
C ALA A 226 10.41 0.96 -10.45
N TYR A 227 10.66 1.10 -11.75
CA TYR A 227 11.40 0.10 -12.54
C TYR A 227 12.81 -0.15 -11.96
N THR A 228 13.52 0.95 -11.64
CA THR A 228 14.84 0.87 -10.99
C THR A 228 14.72 0.39 -9.55
N LYS A 229 13.72 0.86 -8.79
CA LYS A 229 13.50 0.47 -7.38
C LYS A 229 13.27 -1.04 -7.21
N TYR A 230 12.60 -1.67 -8.17
CA TYR A 230 12.28 -3.10 -8.13
C TYR A 230 13.28 -3.97 -8.91
N ASN A 231 14.39 -3.41 -9.39
CA ASN A 231 15.43 -4.12 -10.14
C ASN A 231 14.89 -4.94 -11.32
N ILE A 232 13.90 -4.41 -12.06
CA ILE A 232 13.27 -5.14 -13.18
C ILE A 232 14.26 -5.41 -14.32
N ASP A 233 15.39 -4.70 -14.37
CA ASP A 233 16.50 -4.96 -15.30
C ASP A 233 17.08 -6.38 -15.19
N GLU A 234 16.92 -7.06 -14.05
CA GLU A 234 17.36 -8.46 -13.90
C GLU A 234 16.43 -9.45 -14.63
N PHE A 235 15.18 -9.05 -14.88
CA PHE A 235 14.14 -9.83 -15.55
C PHE A 235 13.41 -8.99 -16.61
N PRO A 236 14.11 -8.59 -17.68
CA PRO A 236 13.55 -7.69 -18.68
C PRO A 236 12.39 -8.34 -19.44
N THR A 237 11.33 -7.56 -19.69
CA THR A 237 10.02 -8.06 -20.12
C THR A 237 9.68 -7.81 -21.58
N GLY A 238 10.60 -7.25 -22.37
CA GLY A 238 10.35 -6.88 -23.77
C GLY A 238 11.62 -6.44 -24.50
N THR A 239 11.45 -5.88 -25.70
CA THR A 239 12.53 -5.39 -26.57
C THR A 239 12.12 -4.01 -27.13
N ASN A 240 13.06 -3.07 -27.26
CA ASN A 240 12.76 -1.77 -27.86
C ASN A 240 12.55 -1.92 -29.38
N ALA A 241 11.49 -1.30 -29.91
CA ALA A 241 11.14 -1.34 -31.32
C ALA A 241 10.95 0.08 -31.86
N ILE A 242 11.29 0.29 -33.14
CA ILE A 242 10.95 1.53 -33.85
C ILE A 242 9.51 1.40 -34.34
N VAL A 243 8.64 2.28 -33.88
CA VAL A 243 7.21 2.30 -34.21
C VAL A 243 6.93 3.48 -35.13
N ALA A 244 6.19 3.24 -36.22
CA ALA A 244 5.74 4.28 -37.14
C ALA A 244 4.21 4.31 -37.16
N VAL A 245 3.61 5.46 -36.88
CA VAL A 245 2.15 5.65 -36.87
C VAL A 245 1.75 6.25 -38.22
N LEU A 246 1.31 5.39 -39.14
CA LEU A 246 0.97 5.76 -40.53
C LEU A 246 -0.05 4.78 -41.09
N ALA A 247 -0.91 5.26 -41.99
CA ALA A 247 -1.79 4.42 -42.79
C ALA A 247 -1.15 4.23 -44.17
N TYR A 248 -0.59 3.05 -44.46
CA TYR A 248 0.18 2.83 -45.69
C TYR A 248 -0.17 1.52 -46.40
N THR A 249 -0.18 0.40 -45.69
CA THR A 249 -0.30 -0.91 -46.32
C THR A 249 -1.75 -1.36 -46.52
N GLY A 250 -2.68 -0.84 -45.71
CA GLY A 250 -4.08 -1.29 -45.67
C GLY A 250 -4.31 -2.60 -44.92
N TYR A 251 -3.27 -3.23 -44.37
CA TYR A 251 -3.35 -4.46 -43.56
C TYR A 251 -3.26 -4.20 -42.04
N ASP A 252 -3.29 -2.93 -41.65
CA ASP A 252 -3.15 -2.38 -40.29
C ASP A 252 -4.48 -1.86 -39.71
N MET A 253 -5.60 -2.42 -40.17
CA MET A 253 -6.95 -2.09 -39.68
C MET A 253 -7.34 -2.91 -38.44
N GLU A 254 -8.27 -2.41 -37.62
CA GLU A 254 -8.87 -3.13 -36.47
C GLU A 254 -7.83 -3.73 -35.50
N ASP A 255 -6.92 -2.88 -35.00
CA ASP A 255 -5.83 -3.23 -34.06
C ASP A 255 -4.74 -4.17 -34.63
N ALA A 256 -4.75 -4.44 -35.93
CA ALA A 256 -3.67 -5.15 -36.59
C ALA A 256 -2.39 -4.30 -36.66
N MET A 257 -1.24 -4.97 -36.56
CA MET A 257 0.08 -4.35 -36.69
C MET A 257 0.95 -5.14 -37.66
N ILE A 258 1.89 -4.43 -38.29
CA ILE A 258 2.76 -5.00 -39.32
C ILE A 258 4.20 -4.96 -38.83
N LEU A 259 4.86 -6.12 -38.95
CA LEU A 259 6.26 -6.28 -38.60
C LEU A 259 7.15 -6.21 -39.84
N ASN A 260 8.33 -5.64 -39.70
CA ASN A 260 9.34 -5.67 -40.75
C ASN A 260 9.92 -7.08 -40.86
N LYS A 261 9.69 -7.74 -41.99
CA LYS A 261 10.17 -9.09 -42.29
C LYS A 261 11.67 -9.24 -42.05
N SER A 262 12.48 -8.30 -42.52
CA SER A 262 13.93 -8.32 -42.36
C SER A 262 14.36 -8.23 -40.89
N SER A 263 13.58 -7.58 -40.02
CA SER A 263 13.86 -7.53 -38.57
C SER A 263 13.52 -8.85 -37.88
N VAL A 264 12.40 -9.48 -38.25
CA VAL A 264 11.99 -10.78 -37.71
C VAL A 264 12.99 -11.88 -38.11
N GLU A 265 13.44 -11.89 -39.36
CA GLU A 265 14.48 -12.83 -39.84
C GLU A 265 15.82 -12.66 -39.13
N ARG A 266 16.09 -11.48 -38.57
CA ARG A 266 17.27 -11.19 -37.73
C ARG A 266 17.07 -11.53 -36.25
N GLY A 267 15.94 -12.13 -35.86
CA GLY A 267 15.67 -12.61 -34.51
C GLY A 267 14.85 -11.67 -33.62
N MET A 268 14.26 -10.60 -34.17
CA MET A 268 13.38 -9.72 -33.39
C MET A 268 12.18 -10.51 -32.84
N PHE A 269 11.93 -10.39 -31.53
CA PHE A 269 10.86 -11.09 -30.80
C PHE A 269 10.96 -12.62 -30.80
N HIS A 270 12.15 -13.19 -31.01
CA HIS A 270 12.32 -14.64 -30.95
C HIS A 270 12.15 -15.16 -29.51
N GLY A 271 11.24 -16.13 -29.35
CA GLY A 271 10.90 -16.74 -28.09
C GLY A 271 11.04 -18.26 -28.12
N GLN A 272 11.35 -18.86 -26.98
CA GLN A 272 11.46 -20.31 -26.79
C GLN A 272 10.43 -20.79 -25.77
N ILE A 273 9.93 -22.00 -25.98
CA ILE A 273 9.05 -22.69 -25.06
C ILE A 273 9.77 -23.93 -24.54
N TYR A 274 9.93 -24.01 -23.23
CA TYR A 274 10.45 -25.18 -22.54
C TYR A 274 9.29 -25.97 -21.97
N GLN A 275 9.23 -27.26 -22.27
CA GLN A 275 8.22 -28.18 -21.75
C GLN A 275 8.91 -29.42 -21.21
N VAL A 276 8.66 -29.74 -19.95
CA VAL A 276 9.25 -30.91 -19.29
C VAL A 276 8.23 -32.03 -19.24
N LEU A 277 8.63 -33.20 -19.68
CA LEU A 277 7.86 -34.44 -19.55
C LEU A 277 8.59 -35.34 -18.57
N ILE A 278 7.90 -35.69 -17.49
CA ILE A 278 8.39 -36.67 -16.52
C ILE A 278 7.76 -38.01 -16.90
N SER A 279 8.60 -38.97 -17.27
CA SER A 279 8.22 -40.35 -17.55
C SER A 279 8.85 -41.24 -16.49
N ASP A 280 8.01 -41.97 -15.75
CA ASP A 280 8.44 -42.95 -14.76
C ASP A 280 8.13 -44.34 -15.30
N THR A 281 9.10 -45.25 -15.31
CA THR A 281 8.94 -46.62 -15.81
C THR A 281 8.80 -47.58 -14.63
N THR A 282 7.83 -47.34 -13.76
CA THR A 282 7.36 -48.35 -12.81
C THR A 282 6.28 -49.20 -13.46
N ASP A 283 6.75 -50.17 -14.24
CA ASP A 283 6.19 -51.53 -14.38
C ASP A 283 7.28 -52.51 -13.92
#